data_AF-A0A831VM37-F1
#
_entry.id   AF-A0A831VM37-F1
#
_cell.length_a   1.000
_cell.length_b   1.000
_cell.length_c   1.000
_cell.angle_alpha   90.00
_cell.angle_beta   90.00
_cell.angle_gamma   90.00
#
_symmetry.space_group_name_H-M   'P 1'
#
loop_
_entity.id
_entity.type
_entity.pdbx_description
1 polymer ?
#
loop_
_entity_poly.entity_id
_entity_poly.type
_entity_poly.pdbx_seq_one_letter_code
_entity_poly.pdbx_strand_id
1 'polypeptide(L)'
;MPQKVAERLKESIRDNDIESEKRVFPISYPAARMVVKKAGELVEIDLKLHDLMRFADTYASRAGTPLEIVSNIILRHSNLDTTERYLGEISEIEAMRWIDRLHS
;
A
#
# COMPACT_ATOMS: atom_id res chain seq x y z
N MET A 1 7.21 -2.80 -7.49
CA MET A 1 6.95 -1.39 -7.16
C MET A 1 6.38 -0.70 -8.39
N PRO A 2 5.29 0.09 -8.29
CA PRO A 2 4.75 0.84 -9.42
C PRO A 2 5.79 1.79 -10.02
N GLN A 3 5.83 1.90 -11.35
CA GLN A 3 6.88 2.65 -12.04
C GLN A 3 6.92 4.13 -11.65
N LYS A 4 5.76 4.76 -11.48
CA LYS A 4 5.67 6.15 -11.01
C LYS A 4 6.32 6.36 -9.63
N VAL A 5 6.20 5.40 -8.72
CA VAL A 5 6.83 5.47 -7.39
C VAL A 5 8.33 5.25 -7.51
N ALA A 6 8.76 4.32 -8.38
CA ALA A 6 10.16 4.06 -8.65
C ALA A 6 10.88 5.31 -9.18
N GLU A 7 10.28 6.02 -10.14
CA GLU A 7 10.88 7.23 -10.70
C GLU A 7 10.97 8.36 -9.66
N ARG A 8 9.91 8.61 -8.88
CA ARG A 8 9.95 9.62 -7.80
C ARG A 8 11.00 9.30 -6.73
N LEU A 9 11.21 8.02 -6.44
CA LEU A 9 12.26 7.60 -5.50
C LEU A 9 13.66 7.85 -6.08
N LYS A 10 13.87 7.55 -7.35
CA LYS A 10 15.13 7.84 -8.05
C LYS A 10 15.43 9.35 -8.08
N GLU A 11 14.43 10.17 -8.40
CA GLU A 11 14.54 11.63 -8.36
C GLU A 11 14.93 12.09 -6.95
N SER A 12 14.25 11.60 -5.91
CA SER A 12 14.58 11.94 -4.52
C SER A 12 16.00 11.54 -4.13
N ILE A 13 16.49 10.37 -4.57
CA ILE A 13 17.86 9.92 -4.30
C ILE A 13 18.88 10.82 -4.99
N ARG A 14 18.63 11.17 -6.25
CA ARG A 14 19.51 12.04 -7.04
C ARG A 14 19.55 13.46 -6.49
N ASP A 15 18.39 14.04 -6.20
CA ASP A 15 18.27 15.44 -5.79
C ASP A 15 18.83 15.67 -4.36
N ASN A 16 18.93 14.60 -3.55
CA ASN A 16 19.53 14.64 -2.21
C ASN A 16 20.95 14.02 -2.15
N ASP A 17 21.53 13.68 -3.30
CA ASP A 17 22.88 13.09 -3.44
C ASP A 17 23.12 11.90 -2.48
N ILE A 18 22.17 10.96 -2.44
CA ILE A 18 22.21 9.84 -1.49
C ILE A 18 23.09 8.72 -2.04
N GLU A 19 24.19 8.45 -1.34
CA GLU A 19 25.11 7.33 -1.61
C GLU A 19 24.42 5.96 -1.47
N SER A 20 24.90 4.95 -2.21
CA SER A 20 24.31 3.61 -2.28
C SER A 20 24.23 2.87 -0.94
N GLU A 21 25.15 3.15 -0.01
CA GLU A 21 25.23 2.49 1.28
C GLU A 21 24.40 3.19 2.37
N LYS A 22 23.88 4.40 2.07
CA LYS A 22 23.09 5.18 3.02
C LYS A 22 21.60 4.85 2.92
N ARG A 23 20.91 4.96 4.06
CA ARG A 23 19.46 4.83 4.09
C ARG A 23 18.83 5.99 3.34
N VAL A 24 17.94 5.71 2.39
CA VAL A 24 17.21 6.74 1.64
C VAL A 24 16.40 7.66 2.56
N PHE A 25 15.75 7.10 3.58
CA PHE A 25 15.05 7.86 4.61
C PHE A 25 15.57 7.43 5.99
N PRO A 26 16.51 8.20 6.61
CA PRO A 26 17.07 7.88 7.91
C PRO A 26 16.14 8.32 9.06
N ILE A 27 14.87 7.89 9.01
CA ILE A 27 13.85 8.25 10.01
C ILE A 27 13.37 7.01 10.77
N SER A 28 12.97 7.21 12.02
CA SER A 28 12.33 6.18 12.83
C SER A 28 10.87 5.97 12.43
N TYR A 29 10.28 4.85 12.84
CA TYR A 29 8.85 4.58 12.60
C TYR A 29 7.92 5.66 13.20
N PRO A 30 8.14 6.16 14.44
CA PRO A 30 7.38 7.31 14.96
C PRO A 30 7.51 8.57 14.09
N ALA A 31 8.71 8.86 13.58
CA ALA A 31 8.91 10.00 12.69
C ALA A 31 8.14 9.83 11.38
N ALA A 32 8.15 8.64 10.77
CA ALA A 32 7.36 8.34 9.58
C ALA A 32 5.85 8.51 9.85
N ARG A 33 5.36 8.06 11.01
CA ARG A 33 3.96 8.29 11.42
C ARG A 33 3.61 9.77 11.52
N MET A 34 4.50 10.60 12.07
CA MET A 34 4.27 12.05 12.14
C MET A 34 4.23 12.70 10.76
N VAL A 35 5.08 12.27 9.82
CA VAL A 35 5.06 12.75 8.44
C VAL A 35 3.71 12.47 7.78
N VAL A 36 3.21 11.24 7.92
CA VAL A 36 1.89 10.87 7.36
C VAL A 36 0.76 11.66 8.01
N LYS A 37 0.80 11.82 9.35
CA LYS A 37 -0.21 12.60 10.06
C LYS A 37 -0.25 14.04 9.57
N LYS A 38 0.91 14.70 9.47
CA LYS A 38 1.01 16.07 8.94
C LYS A 38 0.50 16.16 7.50
N ALA A 39 0.80 15.17 6.66
CA ALA A 39 0.28 15.11 5.30
C ALA A 39 -1.26 15.01 5.26
N GLY A 40 -1.86 14.25 6.19
CA GLY A 40 -3.30 14.20 6.38
C GLY A 40 -3.89 15.54 6.83
N GLU A 41 -3.27 16.20 7.80
CA GLU A 41 -3.68 17.52 8.29
C GLU A 41 -3.71 18.58 7.16
N LEU A 42 -2.73 18.54 6.24
CA LEU A 42 -2.68 19.45 5.08
C LEU A 42 -3.85 19.28 4.10
N VAL A 43 -4.52 18.13 4.13
CA VAL A 43 -5.70 17.84 3.29
C VAL A 43 -6.96 17.61 4.13
N GLU A 44 -6.94 18.02 5.42
CA GLU A 44 -8.06 17.92 6.36
C GLU A 44 -8.57 16.49 6.61
N ILE A 45 -7.67 15.50 6.59
CA ILE A 45 -7.97 14.07 6.83
C ILE A 45 -7.15 13.56 8.03
N ASP A 46 -7.79 12.84 8.97
CA ASP A 46 -7.06 12.06 9.99
C ASP A 46 -6.42 10.82 9.33
N LEU A 47 -5.23 11.02 8.77
CA LEU A 47 -4.51 9.98 8.03
C LEU A 47 -3.47 9.29 8.92
N LYS A 48 -3.56 7.96 9.03
CA LYS A 48 -2.54 7.13 9.69
C LYS A 48 -1.75 6.34 8.64
N LEU A 49 -0.50 6.03 9.00
CA LEU A 49 0.37 5.20 8.16
C LEU A 49 -0.26 3.86 7.76
N HIS A 50 -1.04 3.27 8.68
CA HIS A 50 -1.76 2.02 8.44
C HIS A 50 -2.88 2.17 7.38
N ASP A 51 -3.51 3.34 7.27
CA ASP A 51 -4.61 3.56 6.32
C ASP A 51 -4.08 3.57 4.88
N LEU A 52 -2.89 4.13 4.67
CA LEU A 52 -2.21 4.10 3.37
C LEU A 52 -1.87 2.67 2.95
N MET A 53 -1.41 1.84 3.90
CA MET A 53 -1.10 0.43 3.65
C MET A 53 -2.37 -0.32 3.28
N ARG A 54 -3.41 -0.21 4.13
CA ARG A 54 -4.71 -0.84 3.88
C ARG A 54 -5.30 -0.45 2.53
N PHE A 55 -5.23 0.83 2.17
CA PHE A 55 -5.70 1.30 0.86
C PHE A 55 -4.98 0.60 -0.30
N ALA A 56 -3.64 0.52 -0.25
CA ALA A 56 -2.86 -0.11 -1.29
C ALA A 56 -3.15 -1.62 -1.42
N ASP A 57 -3.29 -2.31 -0.29
CA ASP A 57 -3.52 -3.75 -0.26
C ASP A 57 -4.95 -4.12 -0.70
N THR A 58 -5.94 -3.36 -0.22
CA THR A 58 -7.33 -3.48 -0.68
C THR A 58 -7.44 -3.17 -2.16
N TYR A 59 -6.75 -2.14 -2.66
CA TYR A 59 -6.72 -1.85 -4.09
C TYR A 59 -6.10 -2.99 -4.90
N ALA A 60 -4.97 -3.55 -4.46
CA ALA A 60 -4.31 -4.66 -5.14
C ALA A 60 -5.23 -5.89 -5.22
N SER A 61 -5.86 -6.26 -4.10
CA SER A 61 -6.85 -7.34 -4.06
C SER A 61 -8.02 -7.06 -5.00
N ARG A 62 -8.63 -5.87 -4.94
CA ARG A 62 -9.78 -5.49 -5.76
C ARG A 62 -9.49 -5.31 -7.25
N ALA A 63 -8.22 -5.12 -7.60
CA ALA A 63 -7.77 -5.12 -9.00
C ALA A 63 -7.73 -6.54 -9.61
N GLY A 64 -8.01 -7.59 -8.82
CA GLY A 64 -7.95 -8.99 -9.26
C GLY A 64 -6.57 -9.63 -9.07
N THR A 65 -5.70 -9.03 -8.25
CA THR A 65 -4.43 -9.67 -7.88
C THR A 65 -4.74 -10.91 -7.03
N PRO A 66 -4.18 -12.10 -7.36
CA PRO A 66 -4.40 -13.30 -6.57
C PRO A 66 -4.08 -13.10 -5.09
N LEU A 67 -4.90 -13.68 -4.21
CA LEU A 67 -4.82 -13.48 -2.77
C LEU A 67 -3.44 -13.88 -2.22
N GLU A 68 -2.83 -14.92 -2.77
CA GLU A 68 -1.49 -15.41 -2.40
C GLU A 68 -0.40 -14.39 -2.72
N ILE A 69 -0.54 -13.64 -3.81
CA ILE A 69 0.40 -12.58 -4.18
C ILE A 69 0.25 -11.41 -3.21
N VAL A 70 -0.99 -11.00 -2.90
CA VAL A 70 -1.26 -9.95 -1.90
C VAL A 70 -0.70 -10.37 -0.53
N SER A 71 -0.98 -11.60 -0.10
CA SER A 71 -0.55 -12.13 1.19
C SER A 71 0.96 -12.28 1.31
N ASN A 72 1.62 -12.95 0.37
CA ASN A 72 3.00 -13.38 0.54
C ASN A 72 4.02 -12.34 0.06
N ILE A 73 3.67 -11.55 -0.96
CA ILE A 73 4.60 -10.59 -1.59
C ILE A 73 4.39 -9.18 -1.06
N ILE A 74 3.13 -8.73 -0.96
CA ILE A 74 2.81 -7.35 -0.57
C ILE A 74 2.79 -7.22 0.96
N LEU A 75 1.90 -7.98 1.62
CA LEU A 75 1.69 -7.92 3.07
C LEU A 75 2.70 -8.74 3.89
N ARG A 76 3.26 -9.79 3.28
CA ARG A 76 4.16 -10.76 3.93
C ARG A 76 3.54 -11.42 5.16
N HIS A 77 2.24 -11.69 5.11
CA HIS A 77 1.56 -12.47 6.14
C HIS A 77 1.95 -13.94 6.06
N SER A 78 2.07 -14.61 7.21
CA SER A 78 2.40 -16.04 7.27
C SER A 78 1.23 -16.94 6.89
N ASN A 79 -0.02 -16.45 7.01
CA ASN A 79 -1.23 -17.23 6.79
C ASN A 79 -2.23 -16.43 5.92
N LEU A 80 -2.91 -17.12 4.99
CA LEU A 80 -3.93 -16.51 4.14
C LEU A 80 -5.13 -15.98 4.94
N ASP A 81 -5.58 -16.71 5.98
CA ASP A 81 -6.69 -16.27 6.85
C ASP A 81 -6.42 -14.89 7.50
N THR A 82 -5.17 -14.57 7.81
CA THR A 82 -4.81 -13.23 8.33
C THR A 82 -5.03 -12.15 7.27
N THR A 83 -4.71 -12.45 6.01
CA THR A 83 -4.91 -11.54 4.88
C THR A 83 -6.39 -11.37 4.55
N GLU A 84 -7.19 -12.44 4.58
CA GLU A 84 -8.64 -12.37 4.37
C GLU A 84 -9.32 -11.48 5.42
N ARG A 85 -9.01 -11.69 6.71
CA ARG A 85 -9.52 -10.84 7.80
C ARG A 85 -9.05 -9.39 7.67
N TYR A 86 -7.82 -9.17 7.20
CA TYR A 86 -7.26 -7.83 7.00
C TYR A 86 -7.99 -7.06 5.89
N LEU A 87 -8.26 -7.72 4.76
CA LEU A 87 -8.94 -7.14 3.60
C LEU A 87 -10.42 -6.87 3.88
N GLY A 88 -11.04 -7.65 4.77
CA GLY A 88 -12.42 -7.49 5.19
C GLY A 88 -13.42 -8.06 4.18
N GLU A 89 -14.70 -7.79 4.42
CA GLU A 89 -15.78 -8.32 3.59
C GLU A 89 -15.87 -7.63 2.23
N ILE A 90 -16.25 -8.41 1.22
CA ILE A 90 -16.55 -7.92 -0.13
C ILE A 90 -18.03 -7.59 -0.18
N SER A 91 -18.37 -6.39 -0.66
CA SER A 91 -19.77 -6.01 -0.85
C SER A 91 -20.42 -6.82 -1.98
N GLU A 92 -21.73 -7.04 -1.91
CA GLU A 92 -22.47 -7.75 -2.96
C GLU A 92 -22.28 -7.10 -4.35
N ILE A 93 -22.22 -5.77 -4.40
CA ILE A 93 -21.97 -4.99 -5.61
C ILE A 93 -20.57 -5.30 -6.19
N GLU A 94 -19.55 -5.41 -5.34
CA GLU A 94 -18.19 -5.76 -5.78
C GLU A 94 -18.12 -7.21 -6.25
N ALA A 95 -18.81 -8.13 -5.56
CA ALA A 95 -18.90 -9.52 -5.97
C ALA A 95 -19.56 -9.66 -7.35
N MET A 96 -20.67 -8.97 -7.61
CA MET A 96 -21.32 -8.95 -8.91
C MET A 96 -20.39 -8.42 -10.01
N ARG A 97 -19.67 -7.33 -9.78
CA ARG A 97 -18.69 -6.79 -10.75
C ARG A 97 -17.57 -7.78 -11.07
N TRP A 98 -17.16 -8.61 -10.11
CA TRP A 98 -16.15 -9.63 -10.34
C TRP A 98 -16.70 -10.80 -11.15
N ILE A 99 -17.92 -11.25 -10.85
CA ILE A 99 -18.63 -12.27 -11.63
C ILE A 99 -18.77 -11.80 -13.09
N ASP A 100 -19.23 -10.58 -13.32
CA ASP A 100 -19.35 -10.02 -14.67
C ASP A 100 -18.02 -10.03 -15.42
N ARG A 101 -16.92 -9.65 -14.76
CA ARG A 101 -15.57 -9.66 -15.36
C ARG A 101 -15.07 -11.06 -15.71
N LEU A 102 -15.46 -12.09 -14.95
CA LEU A 102 -15.06 -13.48 -15.21
C LEU A 102 -15.85 -14.11 -16.36
N HIS A 103 -17.04 -13.60 -16.64
CA HIS A 103 -17.95 -14.13 -17.67
C HIS A 103 -17.95 -13.31 -18.98
N SER A 104 -17.20 -12.22 -19.04
CA SER A 104 -16.95 -11.40 -20.23
C SER A 104 -15.65 -11.78 -20.93
#